data_AF-A0A2S7PHU6-F1
#
_entry.id   AF-A0A2S7PHU6-F1
#
_cell.length_a   1.000
_cell.length_b   1.000
_cell.length_c   1.000
_cell.angle_alpha   90.00
_cell.angle_beta   90.00
_cell.angle_gamma   90.00
#
_symmetry.space_group_name_H-M   'P 1'
#
loop_
_entity.id
_entity.type
_entity.pdbx_description
1 polymer ?
#
loop_
_entity_poly.entity_id
_entity_poly.type
_entity_poly.pdbx_seq_one_letter_code
_entity_poly.pdbx_strand_id
1 'polypeptide(L)'
;MLTQTLFGAVLLRTVVAQRPANISVCDYYTTALLKDNTAKNQATLLTVLVNTAVIGNCMTYSILTSPIPVAQTTRNTQPNTGIVVPGILAPGTYDGTEVSLAKYFNGNLASTNKGGSEGVKVNFLDGGGAVPLMKNLAADDKGSNQ
;
A
#
# COMPACT_ATOMS: atom_id res chain seq x y z
N MET A 1 -26.32 21.42 54.05
CA MET A 1 -26.79 20.49 53.00
C MET A 1 -25.69 20.40 51.95
N LEU A 2 -25.01 19.26 51.87
CA LEU A 2 -23.93 19.01 50.91
C LEU A 2 -24.55 18.60 49.56
N THR A 3 -24.35 19.40 48.52
CA THR A 3 -24.66 18.98 47.14
C THR A 3 -23.47 18.20 46.59
N GLN A 4 -23.62 16.88 46.46
CA GLN A 4 -22.65 16.01 45.79
C GLN A 4 -22.71 16.27 44.28
N THR A 5 -21.60 16.75 43.71
CA THR A 5 -21.42 16.84 42.26
C THR A 5 -20.81 15.52 41.78
N LEU A 6 -21.59 14.75 41.02
CA LEU A 6 -21.17 13.49 40.43
C LEU A 6 -20.38 13.78 39.14
N PHE A 7 -19.07 13.59 39.14
CA PHE A 7 -18.26 13.63 37.92
C PHE A 7 -18.35 12.29 37.19
N GLY A 8 -19.12 12.24 36.11
CA GLY A 8 -19.17 11.10 35.19
C GLY A 8 -17.91 11.05 34.33
N ALA A 9 -17.10 10.01 34.47
CA ALA A 9 -15.95 9.77 33.60
C ALA A 9 -16.43 9.30 32.22
N VAL A 10 -16.21 10.11 31.18
CA VAL A 10 -16.38 9.71 29.79
C VAL A 10 -15.21 8.78 29.41
N LEU A 11 -15.50 7.49 29.25
CA LEU A 11 -14.55 6.52 28.69
C LEU A 11 -14.35 6.82 27.21
N LEU A 12 -13.25 7.48 26.86
CA LEU A 12 -12.76 7.58 25.50
C LEU A 12 -12.42 6.17 25.01
N ARG A 13 -13.22 5.62 24.10
CA ARG A 13 -12.90 4.37 23.41
C ARG A 13 -11.78 4.65 22.41
N THR A 14 -10.53 4.46 22.83
CA THR A 14 -9.42 4.30 21.89
C THR A 14 -9.70 3.07 21.05
N VAL A 15 -9.82 3.23 19.73
CA VAL A 15 -9.85 2.10 18.79
C VAL A 15 -8.50 1.40 18.91
N VAL A 16 -8.43 0.33 19.70
CA VAL A 16 -7.23 -0.49 19.79
C VAL A 16 -7.22 -1.42 18.58
N ALA A 17 -6.80 -0.90 17.43
CA ALA A 17 -6.33 -1.73 16.32
C ALA A 17 -4.91 -2.29 16.60
N GLN A 18 -4.47 -2.26 17.87
CA GLN A 18 -3.14 -2.66 18.29
C GLN A 18 -3.09 -4.17 18.47
N ARG A 19 -2.40 -4.84 17.55
CA ARG A 19 -1.93 -6.22 17.72
C ARG A 19 -1.26 -6.40 19.11
N PRO A 20 -1.52 -7.50 19.84
CA PRO A 20 -0.80 -7.81 21.08
C PRO A 20 0.72 -7.87 20.88
N ALA A 21 1.50 -7.39 21.86
CA ALA A 21 2.95 -7.31 21.73
C ALA A 21 3.65 -8.68 21.62
N ASN A 22 2.98 -9.75 22.06
CA ASN A 22 3.52 -11.12 22.13
C ASN A 22 3.24 -12.00 20.91
N ILE A 23 2.58 -11.48 19.86
CA ILE A 23 2.32 -12.19 18.60
C ILE A 23 2.94 -11.42 17.44
N SER A 24 3.53 -12.06 16.43
CA SER A 24 4.15 -11.38 15.29
C SER A 24 3.11 -10.67 14.39
N VAL A 25 3.56 -9.71 13.56
CA VAL A 25 2.68 -8.96 12.63
C VAL A 25 2.04 -9.93 11.65
N CYS A 26 2.85 -10.83 11.08
CA CYS A 26 2.41 -11.85 10.15
C CYS A 26 1.39 -12.78 10.82
N ASP A 27 1.70 -13.35 11.98
CA ASP A 27 0.80 -14.29 12.64
C ASP A 27 -0.56 -13.65 12.96
N TYR A 28 -0.54 -12.44 13.53
CA TYR A 28 -1.77 -11.75 13.92
C TYR A 28 -2.64 -11.38 12.72
N TYR A 29 -2.09 -10.66 11.73
CA TYR A 29 -2.89 -10.18 10.61
C TYR A 29 -3.22 -11.29 9.62
N THR A 30 -2.42 -12.35 9.52
CA THR A 30 -2.78 -13.51 8.73
C THR A 30 -3.99 -14.21 9.33
N THR A 31 -4.03 -14.46 10.64
CA THR A 31 -5.23 -15.01 11.29
C THR A 31 -6.41 -14.05 11.20
N ALA A 32 -6.23 -12.77 11.49
CA ALA A 32 -7.31 -11.79 11.52
C ALA A 32 -7.97 -11.58 10.14
N LEU A 33 -7.19 -11.61 9.06
CA LEU A 33 -7.67 -11.28 7.70
C LEU A 33 -7.93 -12.52 6.84
N LEU A 34 -7.14 -13.58 7.02
CA LEU A 34 -7.17 -14.79 6.18
C LEU A 34 -7.58 -16.07 6.96
N LYS A 35 -8.00 -15.92 8.22
CA LYS A 35 -8.46 -16.97 9.16
C LYS A 35 -7.38 -17.92 9.63
N ASP A 36 -6.70 -18.60 8.72
CA ASP A 36 -5.71 -19.64 9.05
C ASP A 36 -4.28 -19.12 8.91
N ASN A 37 -3.47 -19.29 9.96
CA ASN A 37 -2.06 -18.93 9.93
C ASN A 37 -1.21 -20.03 9.29
N THR A 38 -1.08 -19.99 7.97
CA THR A 38 -0.24 -20.90 7.18
C THR A 38 0.85 -20.11 6.45
N ALA A 39 1.95 -20.76 6.07
CA ALA A 39 3.01 -20.13 5.26
C ALA A 39 2.46 -19.49 3.97
N LYS A 40 1.47 -20.15 3.33
CA LYS A 40 0.78 -19.61 2.15
C LYS A 40 0.00 -18.34 2.46
N ASN A 41 -0.73 -18.30 3.58
CA ASN A 41 -1.52 -17.13 3.94
C ASN A 41 -0.62 -15.98 4.44
N GLN A 42 0.51 -16.27 5.08
CA GLN A 42 1.51 -15.25 5.41
C GLN A 42 2.13 -14.63 4.15
N ALA A 43 2.51 -15.46 3.17
CA ALA A 43 2.98 -14.97 1.88
C ALA A 43 1.92 -14.12 1.18
N THR A 44 0.66 -14.58 1.19
CA THR A 44 -0.47 -13.83 0.61
C THR A 44 -0.66 -12.47 1.28
N LEU A 45 -0.60 -12.40 2.62
CA LEU A 45 -0.68 -11.15 3.36
C LEU A 45 0.42 -10.18 2.92
N LEU A 46 1.67 -10.65 2.84
CA LEU A 46 2.81 -9.82 2.44
C LEU A 46 2.69 -9.36 0.98
N THR A 47 2.25 -10.23 0.07
CA THR A 47 2.03 -9.88 -1.34
C THR A 47 0.96 -8.80 -1.47
N VAL A 48 -0.18 -8.93 -0.79
CA VAL A 48 -1.22 -7.91 -0.82
C VAL A 48 -0.71 -6.60 -0.24
N LEU A 49 -0.02 -6.65 0.91
CA LEU A 49 0.53 -5.47 1.58
C LEU A 49 1.53 -4.72 0.69
N VAL A 50 2.50 -5.41 0.11
CA VAL A 50 3.51 -4.82 -0.77
C VAL A 50 2.86 -4.25 -2.02
N ASN A 51 1.98 -5.01 -2.69
CA ASN A 51 1.32 -4.52 -3.88
C ASN A 51 0.47 -3.29 -3.56
N THR A 52 -0.26 -3.26 -2.44
CA THR A 52 -1.00 -2.08 -1.99
C THR A 52 -0.09 -0.89 -1.66
N ALA A 53 1.08 -1.12 -1.05
CA ALA A 53 2.04 -0.04 -0.80
C ALA A 53 2.59 0.55 -2.11
N VAL A 54 2.79 -0.28 -3.13
CA VAL A 54 3.34 0.16 -4.43
C VAL A 54 2.29 0.84 -5.29
N ILE A 55 1.16 0.17 -5.56
CA ILE A 55 0.14 0.63 -6.53
C ILE A 55 -1.13 1.16 -5.89
N GLY A 56 -1.22 1.18 -4.56
CA GLY A 56 -2.41 1.61 -3.85
C GLY A 56 -3.51 0.54 -3.80
N ASN A 57 -4.63 0.89 -3.18
CA ASN A 57 -5.81 0.04 -3.03
C ASN A 57 -7.08 0.67 -3.63
N CYS A 58 -6.99 1.82 -4.28
CA CYS A 58 -8.19 2.62 -4.50
C CYS A 58 -9.16 1.94 -5.48
N MET A 59 -10.39 1.75 -5.00
CA MET A 59 -11.58 1.62 -5.83
C MET A 59 -11.82 2.97 -6.52
N THR A 60 -12.15 2.94 -7.81
CA THR A 60 -12.88 3.97 -8.56
C THR A 60 -12.59 5.43 -8.16
N TYR A 61 -11.71 6.12 -8.90
CA TYR A 61 -11.84 7.57 -9.04
C TYR A 61 -12.70 7.84 -10.27
N SER A 62 -13.92 8.37 -10.07
CA SER A 62 -14.69 8.98 -11.14
C SER A 62 -14.05 10.33 -11.45
N ILE A 63 -13.46 10.44 -12.63
CA ILE A 63 -13.03 11.71 -13.20
C ILE A 63 -14.26 12.58 -13.49
N LEU A 64 -14.69 13.37 -12.51
CA LEU A 64 -15.19 14.68 -12.85
C LEU A 64 -13.96 15.61 -12.89
N THR A 65 -13.62 16.03 -14.12
CA THR A 65 -12.80 17.21 -14.44
C THR A 65 -11.27 17.12 -14.29
N SER A 66 -10.61 16.26 -15.08
CA SER A 66 -9.22 16.54 -15.47
C SER A 66 -8.89 15.99 -16.88
N PRO A 67 -8.22 16.75 -17.77
CA PRO A 67 -7.97 16.38 -19.17
C PRO A 67 -6.84 15.35 -19.37
N ILE A 68 -6.24 14.82 -18.30
CA ILE A 68 -5.18 13.81 -18.38
C ILE A 68 -5.78 12.41 -18.19
N PRO A 69 -5.71 11.51 -19.19
CA PRO A 69 -6.16 10.13 -19.03
C PRO A 69 -5.16 9.36 -18.16
N VAL A 70 -5.38 9.33 -16.84
CA VAL A 70 -4.75 8.34 -15.96
C VAL A 70 -5.53 7.04 -16.14
N ALA A 71 -4.82 5.95 -16.46
CA ALA A 71 -5.39 4.62 -16.66
C ALA A 71 -6.28 4.21 -15.47
N GLN A 72 -7.60 4.32 -15.65
CA GLN A 72 -8.62 3.90 -14.71
C GLN A 72 -8.56 2.38 -14.54
N THR A 73 -7.98 1.91 -13.44
CA THR A 73 -7.86 0.47 -13.17
C THR A 73 -8.37 0.18 -11.76
N THR A 74 -9.50 -0.52 -11.66
CA THR A 74 -10.20 -0.82 -10.42
C THR A 74 -9.57 -2.03 -9.72
N ARG A 75 -8.98 -1.84 -8.54
CA ARG A 75 -8.57 -2.95 -7.65
C ARG A 75 -9.48 -3.01 -6.43
N ASN A 76 -10.46 -3.90 -6.47
CA ASN A 76 -11.34 -4.13 -5.33
C ASN A 76 -10.68 -5.12 -4.37
N THR A 77 -9.78 -4.63 -3.51
CA THR A 77 -9.11 -5.45 -2.48
C THR A 77 -9.76 -5.18 -1.12
N GLN A 78 -10.85 -5.90 -0.83
CA GLN A 78 -11.24 -6.10 0.57
C GLN A 78 -10.13 -6.93 1.24
N PRO A 79 -9.51 -6.42 2.31
CA PRO A 79 -10.22 -6.37 3.58
C PRO A 79 -10.33 -4.98 4.23
N ASN A 80 -9.76 -3.91 3.65
CA ASN A 80 -9.71 -2.61 4.33
C ASN A 80 -10.90 -1.70 4.04
N THR A 81 -11.44 -1.18 5.13
CA THR A 81 -12.68 -0.41 5.30
C THR A 81 -12.58 1.00 4.74
N GLY A 82 -12.78 1.18 3.43
CA GLY A 82 -13.04 2.49 2.84
C GLY A 82 -11.91 3.53 2.94
N ILE A 83 -10.70 3.13 3.36
CA ILE A 83 -9.52 4.00 3.41
C ILE A 83 -8.80 3.94 2.07
N VAL A 84 -8.65 5.10 1.43
CA VAL A 84 -7.89 5.25 0.19
C VAL A 84 -6.40 5.30 0.50
N VAL A 85 -5.64 4.41 -0.15
CA VAL A 85 -4.19 4.34 -0.17
C VAL A 85 -3.75 4.58 -1.62
N PRO A 86 -3.11 5.71 -1.93
CA PRO A 86 -2.68 6.03 -3.29
C PRO A 86 -1.57 5.09 -3.83
N GLY A 87 -0.70 4.59 -2.95
CA GLY A 87 0.52 3.86 -3.33
C GLY A 87 1.68 4.79 -3.67
N ILE A 88 2.91 4.27 -3.59
CA ILE A 88 4.14 5.06 -3.81
C ILE A 88 4.32 5.52 -5.26
N LEU A 89 3.69 4.82 -6.22
CA LEU A 89 3.76 5.17 -7.64
C LEU A 89 2.76 6.27 -8.03
N ALA A 90 1.77 6.57 -7.18
CA ALA A 90 0.85 7.66 -7.43
C ALA A 90 1.58 9.01 -7.33
N PRO A 91 1.30 9.97 -8.23
CA PRO A 91 1.77 11.33 -8.06
C PRO A 91 1.13 11.96 -6.81
N GLY A 92 1.83 12.94 -6.23
CA GLY A 92 1.37 13.71 -5.08
C GLY A 92 1.91 15.13 -5.10
N THR A 93 1.67 15.85 -4.01
CA THR A 93 2.14 17.24 -3.84
C THR A 93 2.85 17.36 -2.49
N TYR A 94 4.04 17.98 -2.48
CA TYR A 94 4.76 18.33 -1.27
C TYR A 94 5.12 19.81 -1.34
N ASP A 95 4.72 20.59 -0.35
CA ASP A 95 4.91 22.05 -0.29
C ASP A 95 4.51 22.78 -1.58
N GLY A 96 3.35 22.43 -2.15
CA GLY A 96 2.84 23.02 -3.39
C GLY A 96 3.54 22.55 -4.68
N THR A 97 4.56 21.70 -4.57
CA THR A 97 5.29 21.15 -5.71
C THR A 97 4.78 19.76 -6.06
N GLU A 98 4.48 19.51 -7.34
CA GLU A 98 4.14 18.17 -7.82
C GLU A 98 5.34 17.23 -7.69
N VAL A 99 5.11 16.08 -7.08
CA VAL A 99 6.11 15.04 -6.86
C VAL A 99 5.58 13.73 -7.44
N SER A 100 6.40 13.10 -8.27
CA SER A 100 6.18 11.71 -8.68
C SER A 100 7.44 10.91 -8.43
N LEU A 101 7.29 9.81 -7.68
CA LEU A 101 8.39 8.89 -7.41
C LEU A 101 8.55 7.83 -8.51
N ALA A 102 7.58 7.68 -9.42
CA ALA A 102 7.59 6.66 -10.47
C ALA A 102 8.86 6.69 -11.34
N LYS A 103 9.44 7.87 -11.56
CA LYS A 103 10.70 8.07 -12.29
C LYS A 103 11.92 7.36 -11.68
N TYR A 104 11.86 7.01 -10.40
CA TYR A 104 12.91 6.23 -9.72
C TYR A 104 12.73 4.72 -9.88
N PHE A 105 11.55 4.26 -10.31
CA PHE A 105 11.20 2.84 -10.47
C PHE A 105 11.15 2.40 -11.93
N ASN A 106 10.90 3.31 -12.87
CA ASN A 106 10.67 2.96 -14.29
C ASN A 106 11.95 2.96 -15.16
N GLY A 107 13.14 3.06 -14.55
CA GLY A 107 14.41 3.09 -15.28
C GLY A 107 14.76 4.44 -15.93
N ASN A 108 13.96 5.49 -15.75
CA ASN A 108 14.28 6.81 -16.33
C ASN A 108 15.48 7.48 -15.62
N LEU A 109 15.62 7.26 -14.31
CA LEU A 109 16.73 7.76 -13.51
C LEU A 109 17.71 6.64 -13.13
N ALA A 110 18.99 7.01 -13.03
CA ALA A 110 20.04 6.14 -12.51
C ALA A 110 19.96 6.08 -10.98
N SER A 111 18.87 5.51 -10.45
CA SER A 111 18.49 5.56 -9.04
C SER A 111 18.98 4.37 -8.21
N THR A 112 19.53 3.33 -8.86
CA THR A 112 19.85 2.06 -8.20
C THR A 112 21.33 1.96 -7.84
N ASN A 113 21.63 1.42 -6.66
CA ASN A 113 22.99 1.24 -6.12
C ASN A 113 23.72 -0.03 -6.65
N LYS A 114 23.38 -0.51 -7.85
CA LYS A 114 24.01 -1.70 -8.46
C LYS A 114 25.31 -1.38 -9.24
N GLY A 115 25.61 -0.10 -9.48
CA GLY A 115 26.75 0.34 -10.30
C GLY A 115 28.08 0.57 -9.56
N GLY A 116 28.20 0.14 -8.30
CA GLY A 116 29.39 0.41 -7.49
C GLY A 116 29.45 1.88 -7.04
N SER A 117 30.28 2.70 -7.69
CA SER A 117 30.40 4.13 -7.37
C SER A 117 29.34 5.01 -8.03
N GLU A 118 28.59 4.49 -9.00
CA GLU A 118 27.59 5.24 -9.76
C GLU A 118 26.21 4.59 -9.69
N GLY A 119 25.17 5.42 -9.82
CA GLY A 119 23.81 4.95 -9.98
C GLY A 119 23.61 4.26 -11.34
N VAL A 120 22.75 3.25 -11.39
CA VAL A 120 22.35 2.61 -12.66
C VAL A 120 20.84 2.67 -12.86
N LYS A 121 20.44 2.70 -14.14
CA LYS A 121 19.05 2.67 -14.56
C LYS A 121 18.55 1.23 -14.52
N VAL A 122 17.58 0.96 -13.65
CA VAL A 122 16.88 -0.32 -13.58
C VAL A 122 15.39 -0.03 -13.65
N ASN A 123 14.68 -0.72 -14.54
CA ASN A 123 13.24 -0.63 -14.62
C ASN A 123 12.63 -1.74 -13.76
N PHE A 124 12.16 -1.39 -12.56
CA PHE A 124 11.43 -2.27 -11.63
C PHE A 124 9.95 -2.41 -11.99
N LEU A 125 9.52 -1.87 -13.13
CA LEU A 125 8.15 -1.97 -13.64
C LEU A 125 8.13 -2.60 -15.05
N ASP A 126 9.19 -3.31 -15.42
CA ASP A 126 9.38 -3.92 -16.73
C ASP A 126 8.52 -5.18 -16.96
N GLY A 127 7.99 -5.78 -15.89
CA GLY A 127 7.16 -6.99 -15.93
C GLY A 127 5.67 -6.74 -16.12
N GLY A 128 5.25 -5.64 -16.75
CA GLY A 128 3.84 -5.27 -16.90
C GLY A 128 3.33 -4.22 -15.88
N GLY A 129 4.21 -3.74 -15.00
CA GLY A 129 3.95 -2.64 -14.08
C GLY A 129 2.81 -2.95 -13.10
N ALA A 130 1.82 -2.06 -13.02
CA ALA A 130 0.73 -2.21 -12.06
C ALA A 130 -0.23 -3.38 -12.36
N VAL A 131 -0.34 -3.82 -13.62
CA VAL A 131 -1.30 -4.85 -14.05
C VAL A 131 -1.09 -6.21 -13.34
N PRO A 132 0.11 -6.82 -13.32
CA PRO A 132 0.35 -8.04 -12.56
C PRO A 132 0.18 -7.82 -11.04
N LEU A 133 0.61 -6.67 -10.51
CA LEU A 133 0.50 -6.35 -9.09
C LEU A 133 -0.97 -6.33 -8.65
N MET A 134 -1.88 -5.86 -9.50
CA MET A 134 -3.31 -5.89 -9.23
C MET A 134 -3.87 -7.30 -9.03
N LYS A 135 -3.26 -8.29 -9.69
CA LYS A 135 -3.62 -9.72 -9.63
C LYS A 135 -2.86 -10.48 -8.53
N ASN A 136 -2.15 -9.78 -7.63
CA ASN A 136 -1.25 -10.37 -6.65
C ASN A 136 -0.10 -11.20 -7.28
N LEU A 137 0.30 -10.83 -8.50
CA LEU A 137 1.47 -11.39 -9.18
C LEU A 137 2.65 -10.43 -9.03
N ALA A 138 3.87 -10.95 -9.08
CA ALA A 138 5.08 -10.14 -9.10
C ALA A 138 5.25 -9.43 -10.46
N ALA A 139 5.14 -10.18 -11.56
CA ALA A 139 5.27 -9.71 -12.94
C ALA A 139 4.46 -10.62 -13.89
N ASP A 140 4.29 -10.20 -15.15
CA ASP A 140 3.69 -11.00 -16.23
C ASP A 140 4.67 -12.07 -16.78
N ASP A 141 5.97 -11.93 -16.51
CA ASP A 141 7.02 -12.86 -16.94
C ASP A 141 8.07 -13.12 -15.83
N LYS A 142 9.00 -14.04 -16.08
CA LYS A 142 10.02 -14.48 -15.10
C LYS A 142 11.38 -13.78 -15.24
N GLY A 143 11.58 -12.96 -16.27
CA GLY A 143 12.82 -12.23 -16.55
C GLY A 143 12.81 -10.79 -16.04
N SER A 144 11.66 -10.32 -15.55
CA SER A 144 11.46 -8.99 -15.00
C SER A 144 12.33 -8.68 -13.77
N ASN A 145 12.67 -7.40 -13.61
CA ASN A 145 13.32 -6.85 -12.42
C ASN A 145 12.32 -6.41 -11.32
N GLN A 146 11.02 -6.60 -11.55
CA GLN A 146 9.92 -6.19 -10.67
C GLN A 146 9.78 -7.07 -9.43
#